data_AF-A0A8X6V7A0-F1
#
_entry.id   AF-A0A8X6V7A0-F1
#
_cell.length_a   1.000
_cell.length_b   1.000
_cell.length_c   1.000
_cell.angle_alpha   90.00
_cell.angle_beta   90.00
_cell.angle_gamma   90.00
#
_symmetry.space_group_name_H-M   'P 1'
#
loop_
_entity.id
_entity.type
_entity.pdbx_description
1 polymer ?
#
loop_
_entity_poly.entity_id
_entity_poly.type
_entity_poly.pdbx_seq_one_letter_code
_entity_poly.pdbx_strand_id
1 'polypeptide(L)'
;MTLKVRKNKAVKVCELHFSDDAIRRYTEAYNEKTGEKICVPLKRLRLQNFAVPTIFTDFPTYLSISGNPARECPEQRLQRFENEHLQLSTQASIISKEEFERKKSFTSFPELSVFKCRGASGHMDCCL
;
A
#
# COMPACT_ATOMS: atom_id res chain seq x y z
N MET A 1 25.26 -13.01 14.43
CA MET A 1 26.53 -12.31 14.73
C MET A 1 26.28 -11.30 15.87
N THR A 2 27.29 -10.93 16.67
CA THR A 2 27.13 -9.98 17.79
C THR A 2 27.70 -8.60 17.45
N LEU A 3 26.94 -7.54 17.73
CA LEU A 3 27.32 -6.15 17.45
C LEU A 3 27.76 -5.46 18.74
N LYS A 4 28.80 -4.62 18.66
CA LYS A 4 29.39 -3.93 19.82
C LYS A 4 28.71 -2.58 20.02
N VAL A 5 27.98 -2.41 21.11
CA VAL A 5 27.34 -1.14 21.48
C VAL A 5 28.35 -0.25 22.24
N ARG A 6 28.47 1.02 21.84
CA ARG A 6 29.38 1.99 22.48
C ARG A 6 28.75 2.55 23.76
N LYS A 7 28.84 1.80 24.87
CA LYS A 7 28.99 2.26 26.27
C LYS A 7 28.76 1.05 27.20
N ASN A 8 29.75 0.79 28.06
CA ASN A 8 29.93 -0.39 28.94
C ASN A 8 30.69 -1.55 28.26
N LYS A 9 31.90 -1.85 28.78
CA LYS A 9 32.93 -2.69 28.13
C LYS A 9 32.56 -4.17 27.89
N ALA A 10 31.42 -4.66 28.37
CA ALA A 10 31.07 -6.09 28.33
C ALA A 10 29.69 -6.44 27.75
N VAL A 11 28.82 -5.47 27.45
CA VAL A 11 27.47 -5.79 26.93
C VAL A 11 27.53 -5.91 25.40
N LYS A 12 27.31 -7.13 24.91
CA LYS A 12 27.15 -7.43 23.48
C LYS A 12 25.67 -7.67 23.21
N VAL A 13 25.15 -7.09 22.13
CA VAL A 13 23.76 -7.29 21.70
C VAL A 13 23.78 -8.02 20.36
N CYS A 14 22.89 -9.01 20.20
CA CYS A 14 22.73 -9.71 18.92
C CYS A 14 22.17 -8.76 17.85
N GLU A 15 22.53 -8.98 16.58
CA GLU A 15 21.99 -8.20 15.46
C GLU A 15 20.46 -8.28 15.33
N LEU A 16 19.86 -9.38 15.81
CA LEU A 16 18.40 -9.60 15.82
C LEU A 16 17.62 -8.57 16.64
N HIS A 17 18.28 -7.81 17.52
CA HIS A 17 17.64 -6.77 18.31
C HIS A 17 17.53 -5.43 17.58
N PHE A 18 18.06 -5.33 16.36
CA PHE A 18 18.07 -4.12 15.55
C PHE A 18 17.21 -4.32 14.30
N SER A 19 16.60 -3.23 13.80
CA SER A 19 16.00 -3.23 12.46
C SER A 19 17.09 -3.35 11.39
N ASP A 20 16.73 -3.89 10.21
CA ASP A 20 17.67 -4.05 9.11
C ASP A 20 18.27 -2.71 8.66
N ASP A 21 17.49 -1.64 8.67
CA ASP A 21 17.94 -0.29 8.34
C ASP A 21 19.01 0.21 9.31
N ALA A 22 18.99 -0.23 10.56
CA ALA A 22 19.98 0.16 11.57
C ALA A 22 21.34 -0.54 11.38
N ILE A 23 21.44 -1.53 10.50
CA ILE A 23 22.65 -2.31 10.24
C ILE A 23 23.24 -1.94 8.86
N ARG A 24 24.44 -1.36 8.86
CA ARG A 24 25.22 -1.13 7.65
C ARG A 24 25.87 -2.43 7.17
N ARG A 25 25.34 -2.96 6.06
CA ARG A 25 25.85 -4.15 5.36
C ARG A 25 26.75 -3.80 4.18
N TYR A 26 26.58 -2.61 3.59
CA TYR A 26 27.31 -2.17 2.42
C TYR A 26 28.06 -0.87 2.70
N THR A 27 29.15 -0.67 1.97
CA THR A 27 29.84 0.61 1.85
C THR A 27 29.80 1.08 0.41
N GLU A 28 29.69 2.39 0.26
CA GLU A 28 29.56 3.05 -1.02
C GLU A 28 30.78 3.93 -1.23
N ALA A 29 31.34 3.88 -2.43
CA ALA A 29 32.40 4.76 -2.88
C ALA A 29 32.10 5.21 -4.31
N TYR A 30 32.54 6.42 -4.67
CA TYR A 30 32.43 6.91 -6.03
C TYR A 30 33.76 6.71 -6.75
N ASN A 31 33.71 6.23 -7.99
CA ASN A 31 34.86 6.22 -8.87
C ASN A 31 35.01 7.61 -9.49
N GLU A 32 36.04 8.36 -9.07
CA GLU A 32 36.27 9.75 -9.51
C GLU A 32 36.44 9.89 -11.03
N LYS A 33 36.86 8.81 -11.72
CA LYS A 33 37.11 8.84 -13.17
C LYS A 33 35.86 8.56 -14.00
N THR A 34 35.03 7.61 -13.56
CA THR A 34 33.82 7.19 -14.31
C THR A 34 32.54 7.82 -13.77
N GLY A 35 32.57 8.41 -12.58
CA GLY A 35 31.40 8.93 -11.88
C GLY A 35 30.49 7.83 -11.31
N GLU A 36 30.87 6.56 -11.45
CA GLU A 36 30.03 5.43 -11.05
C GLU A 36 30.07 5.22 -9.54
N LYS A 37 28.91 4.87 -8.99
CA LYS A 37 28.75 4.50 -7.59
C LYS A 37 29.04 3.00 -7.42
N ILE A 38 30.09 2.69 -6.67
CA ILE A 38 30.48 1.31 -6.35
C ILE A 38 29.96 0.98 -4.96
N CYS A 39 29.12 -0.04 -4.87
CA CYS A 39 28.61 -0.57 -3.61
C CYS A 39 29.26 -1.93 -3.32
N VAL A 40 29.95 -2.06 -2.18
CA VAL A 40 30.66 -3.28 -1.78
C VAL A 40 30.15 -3.78 -0.44
N PRO A 41 29.90 -5.10 -0.26
CA PRO A 41 29.52 -5.65 1.02
C PRO A 41 30.66 -5.59 2.05
N LEU A 42 30.31 -5.27 3.30
CA LEU A 42 31.24 -5.21 4.42
C LEU A 42 31.53 -6.61 4.97
N LYS A 43 32.82 -6.94 5.14
CA LYS A 43 33.25 -8.18 5.84
C LYS A 43 32.77 -8.23 7.30
N ARG A 44 32.61 -7.08 7.94
CA ARG A 44 32.07 -6.95 9.30
C ARG A 44 30.95 -5.92 9.31
N LEU A 45 29.75 -6.37 9.67
CA LEU A 45 28.59 -5.52 9.83
C LEU A 45 28.85 -4.42 10.86
N ARG A 46 28.34 -3.23 10.60
CA ARG A 46 28.44 -2.09 11.51
C ARG A 46 27.06 -1.55 11.79
N LEU A 47 26.81 -1.10 13.01
CA LEU A 47 25.61 -0.34 13.31
C LEU A 47 25.71 1.05 12.68
N GLN A 48 24.56 1.60 12.26
CA GLN A 48 24.46 3.02 11.97
C GLN A 48 24.81 3.85 13.22
N ASN A 49 25.26 5.09 13.01
CA ASN A 49 25.50 6.00 14.11
C ASN A 49 24.19 6.21 14.87
N PHE A 50 24.22 6.12 16.21
CA PHE A 50 23.07 6.26 17.09
C PHE A 50 21.98 5.18 16.94
N ALA A 51 22.25 4.08 16.25
CA ALA A 51 21.35 2.93 16.24
C ALA A 51 21.16 2.38 17.67
N VAL A 52 19.89 2.20 18.05
CA VAL A 52 19.48 1.59 19.32
C VAL A 52 18.75 0.28 19.04
N PRO A 53 18.82 -0.70 19.96
CA PRO A 53 18.02 -1.91 19.86
C PRO A 53 16.53 -1.54 19.97
N THR A 54 15.72 -2.09 19.07
CA THR A 54 14.28 -1.83 18.99
C THR A 54 13.44 -3.09 19.03
N ILE A 55 14.07 -4.27 18.95
CA ILE A 55 13.40 -5.58 18.94
C ILE A 55 13.74 -6.32 20.22
N PHE A 56 12.73 -6.64 21.01
CA PHE A 56 12.86 -7.31 22.31
C PHE A 56 12.07 -8.62 22.28
N THR A 57 12.76 -9.74 22.02
CA THR A 57 12.15 -11.06 21.79
C THR A 57 11.40 -11.62 22.99
N ASP A 58 11.87 -11.29 24.19
CA ASP A 58 11.33 -11.84 25.44
C ASP A 58 10.22 -10.96 26.02
N PHE A 59 9.83 -9.91 25.28
CA PHE A 59 8.84 -8.93 25.68
C PHE A 59 7.68 -8.90 24.70
N PRO A 60 6.51 -8.41 25.13
CA PRO A 60 5.38 -8.21 24.23
C PRO A 60 5.76 -7.37 23.01
N THR A 61 5.21 -7.74 21.86
CA THR A 61 5.51 -7.11 20.56
C THR A 61 5.21 -5.61 20.54
N TYR A 62 4.23 -5.14 21.32
CA TYR A 62 3.91 -3.71 21.42
C TYR A 62 5.03 -2.86 22.06
N LEU A 63 5.97 -3.46 22.78
CA LEU A 63 7.17 -2.77 23.31
C LEU A 63 8.32 -2.75 22.30
N SER A 64 8.27 -3.60 21.28
CA SER A 64 9.22 -3.59 20.18
C SER A 64 8.75 -2.62 19.11
N ILE A 65 9.64 -1.76 18.59
CA ILE A 65 9.28 -0.79 17.54
C ILE A 65 9.21 -1.49 16.17
N SER A 66 9.78 -2.69 16.03
CA SER A 66 9.67 -3.48 14.80
C SER A 66 8.22 -3.92 14.55
N GLY A 67 7.59 -3.31 13.54
CA GLY A 67 6.36 -3.83 12.98
C GLY A 67 5.09 -3.49 13.75
N ASN A 68 5.11 -2.54 14.68
CA ASN A 68 3.85 -1.95 15.13
C ASN A 68 3.32 -1.09 13.98
N PRO A 69 2.18 -1.45 13.34
CA PRO A 69 1.57 -0.55 12.38
C PRO A 69 1.31 0.75 13.11
N ALA A 70 1.83 1.84 12.55
CA ALA A 70 1.50 3.16 13.05
C ALA A 70 -0.02 3.25 13.11
N ARG A 71 -0.57 3.75 14.22
CA ARG A 71 -2.00 4.05 14.25
C ARG A 71 -2.27 4.98 13.08
N GLU A 72 -3.19 4.55 12.23
CA GLU A 72 -3.61 5.33 11.09
C GLU A 72 -4.09 6.69 11.58
N CYS A 73 -3.63 7.75 10.92
CA CYS A 73 -4.15 9.07 11.24
C CYS A 73 -5.63 9.15 10.82
N PRO A 74 -6.43 10.04 11.44
CA PRO A 74 -7.84 10.19 11.11
C PRO A 74 -8.10 10.40 9.61
N GLU A 75 -7.23 11.15 8.93
CA GLU A 75 -7.31 11.42 7.49
C GLU A 75 -7.10 10.16 6.64
N GLN A 76 -6.07 9.36 6.94
CA GLN A 76 -5.84 8.06 6.28
C GLN A 76 -7.02 7.10 6.47
N ARG A 77 -7.66 7.14 7.64
CA ARG A 77 -8.84 6.32 7.92
C ARG A 77 -10.04 6.76 7.07
N LEU A 78 -10.28 8.06 6.95
CA LEU A 78 -11.35 8.62 6.13
C LEU A 78 -11.13 8.32 4.65
N GLN A 79 -9.91 8.56 4.15
CA GLN A 79 -9.55 8.29 2.76
C GLN A 79 -9.77 6.82 2.38
N ARG A 80 -9.47 5.88 3.29
CA ARG A 80 -9.78 4.47 3.05
C ARG A 80 -11.27 4.23 2.88
N PHE A 81 -12.08 4.78 3.79
CA PHE A 81 -13.53 4.64 3.73
C PHE A 81 -14.13 5.19 2.43
N GLU A 82 -13.64 6.35 1.98
CA GLU A 82 -14.04 6.97 0.72
C GLU A 82 -13.65 6.10 -0.49
N ASN A 83 -12.42 5.58 -0.49
CA ASN A 83 -11.93 4.69 -1.54
C ASN A 83 -12.72 3.38 -1.61
N GLU A 84 -13.03 2.78 -0.46
CA GLU A 84 -13.87 1.58 -0.38
C GLU A 84 -15.25 1.83 -0.97
N HIS A 85 -15.87 2.97 -0.62
CA HIS A 85 -17.18 3.35 -1.18
C HIS A 85 -17.12 3.56 -2.69
N LEU A 86 -16.08 4.26 -3.17
CA LEU A 86 -15.88 4.51 -4.60
C LEU A 86 -15.73 3.20 -5.38
N GLN A 87 -14.97 2.24 -4.84
CA GLN A 87 -14.78 0.92 -5.45
C GLN A 87 -16.11 0.15 -5.55
N LEU A 88 -16.90 0.13 -4.47
CA LEU A 88 -18.22 -0.51 -4.46
C LEU A 88 -19.17 0.11 -5.49
N SER A 89 -19.22 1.44 -5.56
CA SER A 89 -20.06 2.16 -6.54
C SER A 89 -19.64 1.88 -7.98
N THR A 90 -18.33 1.84 -8.24
CA THR A 90 -17.78 1.51 -9.55
C THR A 90 -18.14 0.08 -9.96
N GLN A 91 -17.98 -0.87 -9.04
CA GLN A 91 -18.33 -2.26 -9.28
C GLN A 91 -19.83 -2.44 -9.56
N ALA A 92 -20.69 -1.81 -8.77
CA ALA A 92 -22.14 -1.84 -8.98
C ALA A 92 -22.54 -1.25 -10.34
N SER A 93 -21.87 -0.18 -10.77
CA SER A 93 -22.09 0.44 -12.08
C SER A 93 -21.69 -0.48 -13.22
N ILE A 94 -20.56 -1.17 -13.11
CA ILE A 94 -20.10 -2.17 -14.11
C ILE A 94 -21.13 -3.30 -14.22
N ILE A 95 -21.53 -3.90 -13.11
CA ILE A 95 -22.51 -4.98 -13.09
C ILE A 95 -23.84 -4.53 -13.71
N SER A 96 -24.32 -3.34 -13.33
CA SER A 96 -25.57 -2.80 -13.87
C SER A 96 -25.52 -2.60 -15.39
N LYS A 97 -24.38 -2.12 -15.91
CA LYS A 97 -24.16 -1.95 -17.35
C LYS A 97 -24.16 -3.30 -18.07
N GLU A 98 -23.40 -4.29 -17.57
CA GLU A 98 -23.35 -5.63 -18.15
C GLU A 98 -24.73 -6.29 -18.17
N GLU A 99 -25.51 -6.13 -17.10
CA GLU A 99 -26.88 -6.62 -17.06
C GLU A 99 -27.79 -5.95 -18.09
N PHE A 100 -27.66 -4.63 -18.27
CA PHE A 100 -28.44 -3.90 -19.25
C PHE A 100 -28.08 -4.33 -20.66
N GLU A 101 -26.79 -4.43 -20.99
CA GLU A 101 -26.33 -4.89 -22.30
C GLU A 101 -26.80 -6.31 -22.59
N ARG A 102 -26.74 -7.22 -21.61
CA ARG A 102 -27.26 -8.60 -21.76
C ARG A 102 -28.78 -8.63 -21.99
N LYS A 103 -29.54 -7.77 -21.32
CA LYS A 103 -31.01 -7.72 -21.44
C LYS A 103 -31.49 -7.00 -22.71
N LYS A 104 -30.69 -6.05 -23.23
CA LYS A 104 -31.03 -5.23 -24.41
C LYS A 104 -30.14 -5.51 -25.64
N SER A 105 -29.30 -6.52 -25.62
CA SER A 105 -28.53 -6.92 -26.81
C SER A 105 -29.49 -7.53 -27.83
N PHE A 106 -29.69 -6.83 -28.95
CA PHE A 106 -30.45 -7.35 -30.08
C PHE A 106 -29.52 -8.16 -30.98
N THR A 107 -29.93 -9.37 -31.33
CA THR A 107 -29.13 -10.25 -32.21
C THR A 107 -29.60 -10.18 -33.66
N SER A 108 -30.78 -9.61 -33.92
CA SER A 108 -31.32 -9.47 -35.27
C SER A 108 -32.18 -8.21 -35.45
N PHE A 109 -32.25 -7.70 -36.69
CA PHE A 109 -33.03 -6.52 -37.07
C PHE A 109 -34.56 -6.60 -36.79
N PRO A 110 -35.25 -7.75 -36.95
CA PRO A 110 -36.67 -7.83 -36.58
C PRO A 110 -36.92 -7.67 -35.07
N GLU A 111 -35.95 -8.02 -34.23
CA GLU A 111 -36.01 -7.91 -32.75
C GLU A 111 -36.06 -6.45 -32.27
N LEU A 112 -35.40 -5.54 -33.01
CA LEU A 112 -35.45 -4.10 -32.80
C LEU A 112 -36.84 -3.48 -33.06
N SER A 113 -37.64 -4.08 -33.95
CA SER A 113 -38.94 -3.54 -34.35
C SER A 113 -40.08 -3.83 -33.37
N VAL A 114 -39.88 -4.76 -32.43
CA VAL A 114 -40.87 -5.15 -31.41
C VAL A 114 -40.89 -4.18 -30.22
N PHE A 115 -39.77 -3.47 -29.97
CA PHE A 115 -39.69 -2.40 -28.97
C PHE A 115 -40.23 -1.06 -29.52
N LYS A 116 -41.44 -1.06 -30.08
CA LYS A 116 -42.17 0.19 -30.30
C LYS A 116 -42.49 0.80 -28.94
N CYS A 117 -42.01 2.02 -28.71
CA CYS A 117 -42.17 2.81 -27.49
C CYS A 117 -43.62 2.73 -26.97
N ARG A 118 -43.86 1.96 -25.90
CA ARG A 118 -45.03 2.18 -25.03
C ARG A 118 -44.72 3.40 -24.17
N GLY A 119 -44.95 4.58 -24.74
CA GLY A 119 -44.65 5.86 -24.07
C GLY A 119 -44.93 7.07 -24.94
N ALA A 120 -46.06 7.09 -25.64
CA ALA A 120 -46.56 8.29 -26.31
C ALA A 120 -48.08 8.42 -26.06
N SER A 121 -48.45 8.56 -24.78
CA SER A 121 -49.77 9.05 -24.37
C SER A 121 -49.64 9.60 -22.95
N GLY A 122 -49.03 10.77 -22.84
CA GLY A 122 -48.92 11.51 -21.59
C GLY A 122 -48.96 12.98 -21.92
N HIS A 123 -50.06 13.61 -21.52
CA HIS A 123 -50.37 15.04 -21.58
C HIS A 123 -49.14 15.94 -21.47
N MET A 124 -48.98 16.84 -22.44
CA MET A 124 -48.19 18.06 -22.25
C MET A 124 -49.03 19.02 -21.41
N ASP A 125 -48.79 19.04 -20.10
CA ASP A 125 -49.12 20.19 -19.26
C ASP A 125 -47.84 21.03 -19.12
N CYS A 126 -47.69 22.01 -20.00
CA CYS A 126 -46.75 23.10 -19.81
C CYS A 126 -47.39 24.11 -18.84
N CYS A 127 -46.91 24.15 -17.60
CA CYS A 127 -47.12 25.28 -16.71
C CYS A 127 -45.86 26.16 -16.71
N LEU A 128 -46.13 27.46 -16.92
CA LEU A 128 -45.28 28.67 -16.96
C LEU A 128 -44.53 28.95 -18.25
#